data_AF-A0A525W4I7-F1
#
_entry.id   AF-A0A525W4I7-F1
#
_cell.length_a   1.000
_cell.length_b   1.000
_cell.length_c   1.000
_cell.angle_alpha   90.00
_cell.angle_beta   90.00
_cell.angle_gamma   90.00
#
_symmetry.space_group_name_H-M   'P 1'
#
loop_
_entity.id
_entity.type
_entity.pdbx_description
1 polymer ?
#
loop_
_entity_poly.entity_id
_entity_poly.type
_entity_poly.pdbx_seq_one_letter_code
_entity_poly.pdbx_strand_id
1 'polypeptide(L)'
;MTLWTGLKPKSGMLWFLLAALSIAPLLPLSNFVGHPHWDHIRWIPFQDFALSRNMLKDIVGNTLWFMMFGYLLHYQLNKDSRTLRTIATIIAITGGISLSTEFFQVFCHNRTASITDVICNVLGAGLGGYLAEKQRTNSYGTTTSDMGMEGNGSKTI
;
A
#
# COMPACT_ATOMS: atom_id res chain seq x y z
N MET A 1 -26.65 -7.62 22.38
CA MET A 1 -26.74 -7.53 20.91
C MET A 1 -25.32 -7.67 20.36
N THR A 2 -24.84 -8.91 20.28
CA THR A 2 -23.45 -9.29 20.02
C THR A 2 -23.37 -9.92 18.63
N LEU A 3 -23.19 -9.10 17.60
CA LEU A 3 -23.10 -9.53 16.19
C LEU A 3 -21.84 -8.97 15.52
N TRP A 4 -20.68 -9.14 16.14
CA TRP A 4 -19.39 -8.79 15.54
C TRP A 4 -18.29 -9.76 15.99
N THR A 5 -18.52 -11.06 15.82
CA THR A 5 -17.42 -12.03 15.84
C THR A 5 -16.69 -11.91 14.50
N GLY A 6 -15.61 -11.13 14.53
CA GLY A 6 -14.77 -10.81 13.38
C GLY A 6 -14.24 -12.06 12.69
N LEU A 7 -14.64 -12.24 11.43
CA LEU A 7 -13.94 -13.09 10.49
C LEU A 7 -12.55 -12.51 10.28
N LYS A 8 -11.55 -12.99 11.03
CA LYS A 8 -10.14 -12.73 10.69
C LYS A 8 -9.93 -13.27 9.27
N PRO A 9 -9.52 -12.43 8.30
CA PRO A 9 -9.30 -12.89 6.94
C PRO A 9 -8.26 -14.00 6.95
N LYS A 10 -8.55 -15.11 6.26
CA LYS A 10 -7.61 -16.23 6.13
C LYS A 10 -6.33 -15.71 5.46
N SER A 11 -5.16 -16.07 5.98
CA SER A 11 -3.88 -15.57 5.46
C SER A 11 -3.69 -15.83 3.96
N GLY A 12 -4.19 -16.96 3.44
CA GLY A 12 -4.17 -17.23 2.00
C GLY A 12 -4.98 -16.24 1.16
N MET A 13 -6.12 -15.75 1.68
CA MET A 13 -6.92 -14.74 1.00
C MET A 13 -6.21 -13.39 0.94
N LEU A 14 -5.49 -13.01 2.01
CA LEU A 14 -4.69 -11.79 2.02
C LEU A 14 -3.55 -11.85 1.00
N TRP A 15 -2.82 -12.96 0.93
CA TRP A 15 -1.78 -13.15 -0.08
C TRP A 15 -2.34 -13.10 -1.50
N PHE A 16 -3.52 -13.70 -1.74
CA PHE A 16 -4.20 -13.60 -3.02
C PHE A 16 -4.54 -12.14 -3.37
N LEU A 17 -5.10 -11.38 -2.44
CA LEU A 17 -5.41 -9.96 -2.65
C LEU A 17 -4.15 -9.14 -2.93
N LEU A 18 -3.06 -9.36 -2.18
CA LEU A 18 -1.78 -8.69 -2.41
C LEU A 18 -1.22 -9.03 -3.80
N ALA A 19 -1.25 -10.30 -4.20
CA ALA A 19 -0.83 -10.71 -5.53
C ALA A 19 -1.67 -10.02 -6.62
N ALA A 20 -3.00 -10.06 -6.50
CA ALA A 20 -3.91 -9.40 -7.43
C ALA A 20 -3.64 -7.89 -7.54
N LEU A 21 -3.47 -7.20 -6.41
CA LEU A 21 -3.17 -5.76 -6.35
C LEU A 21 -1.81 -5.43 -6.96
N SER A 22 -0.81 -6.31 -6.84
CA SER A 22 0.53 -6.12 -7.43
C SER A 22 0.59 -6.36 -8.94
N ILE A 23 -0.31 -7.20 -9.47
CA ILE A 23 -0.38 -7.52 -10.91
C ILE A 23 -1.26 -6.53 -11.66
N ALA A 24 -2.31 -5.99 -11.02
CA ALA A 24 -3.26 -5.07 -11.67
C ALA A 24 -2.61 -3.90 -12.44
N PRO A 25 -1.55 -3.24 -11.93
CA PRO A 25 -0.85 -2.16 -12.66
C PRO A 25 -0.19 -2.58 -13.98
N LEU A 26 0.06 -3.88 -14.19
CA LEU A 26 0.58 -4.40 -15.46
C LEU A 26 -0.49 -4.43 -16.57
N LEU A 27 -1.77 -4.23 -16.24
CA LEU A 27 -2.86 -4.32 -17.20
C LEU A 27 -3.18 -2.95 -17.86
N PRO A 28 -3.62 -2.97 -19.14
CA PRO A 28 -3.66 -4.13 -20.06
C PRO A 28 -2.27 -4.42 -20.68
N LEU A 29 -1.92 -5.70 -20.81
CA LEU A 29 -0.68 -6.18 -21.47
C LEU A 29 -0.65 -5.95 -23.01
N SER A 30 -1.70 -5.33 -23.55
CA SER A 30 -1.81 -4.98 -24.96
C SER A 30 -0.81 -3.87 -25.34
N ASN A 31 -0.32 -3.87 -26.58
CA ASN A 31 0.65 -2.89 -27.11
C ASN A 31 2.05 -2.96 -26.49
N PHE A 32 2.44 -4.14 -26.00
CA PHE A 32 3.85 -4.45 -25.74
C PHE A 32 4.60 -4.55 -27.07
N VAL A 33 5.69 -3.81 -27.21
CA VAL A 33 6.56 -3.83 -28.40
C VAL A 33 7.95 -4.30 -28.00
N GLY A 34 8.64 -4.98 -28.93
CA GLY A 34 9.97 -5.53 -28.70
C GLY A 34 11.10 -4.49 -28.63
N HIS A 35 10.79 -3.19 -28.55
CA HIS A 35 11.79 -2.13 -28.41
C HIS A 35 11.43 -1.20 -27.25
N PRO A 36 12.42 -0.75 -26.46
CA PRO A 36 12.19 0.14 -25.33
C PRO A 36 12.03 1.60 -25.80
N HIS A 37 11.11 2.33 -25.16
CA HIS A 37 10.90 3.76 -25.39
C HIS A 37 11.59 4.60 -24.32
N TRP A 38 12.92 4.51 -24.23
CA TRP A 38 13.71 5.25 -23.22
C TRP A 38 13.47 6.76 -23.23
N ASP A 39 13.24 7.33 -24.41
CA ASP A 39 13.05 8.78 -24.62
C ASP A 39 11.71 9.29 -24.07
N HIS A 40 10.75 8.39 -23.82
CA HIS A 40 9.42 8.76 -23.33
C HIS A 40 9.30 8.62 -21.80
N ILE A 41 10.35 8.17 -21.13
CA ILE A 41 10.33 8.01 -19.68
C ILE A 41 10.34 9.39 -19.00
N ARG A 42 9.39 9.60 -18.09
CA ARG A 42 9.32 10.81 -17.27
C ARG A 42 10.22 10.67 -16.04
N TRP A 43 11.49 11.02 -16.23
CA TRP A 43 12.52 10.93 -15.19
C TRP A 43 12.39 12.00 -14.10
N ILE A 44 12.00 13.22 -14.47
CA ILE A 44 11.86 14.31 -13.52
C ILE A 44 10.49 14.17 -12.84
N PRO A 45 10.45 13.98 -11.51
CA PRO A 45 9.18 13.85 -10.81
C PRO A 45 8.43 15.16 -10.85
N PHE A 46 7.10 15.10 -11.01
CA PHE A 46 6.20 16.27 -11.00
C PHE A 46 6.53 17.34 -12.04
N GLN A 47 7.16 16.97 -13.17
CA GLN A 47 7.58 17.91 -14.22
C GLN A 47 6.38 18.61 -14.92
N ASP A 48 5.23 17.96 -14.95
CA ASP A 48 4.00 18.53 -15.51
C ASP A 48 3.34 19.49 -14.49
N PHE A 49 3.90 20.70 -14.33
CA PHE A 49 3.37 21.73 -13.42
C PHE A 49 1.97 22.23 -13.80
N ALA A 50 1.55 22.01 -15.05
CA ALA A 50 0.15 22.14 -15.44
C ALA A 50 -0.59 20.91 -14.93
N LEU A 51 -1.13 21.03 -13.72
CA LEU A 51 -1.92 20.03 -12.98
C LEU A 51 -3.11 19.53 -13.82
N SER A 52 -2.84 18.67 -14.80
CA SER A 52 -3.84 18.13 -15.70
C SER A 52 -4.73 17.18 -14.91
N ARG A 53 -6.03 17.17 -15.24
CA ARG A 53 -6.99 16.25 -14.61
C ARG A 53 -6.55 14.79 -14.73
N ASN A 54 -5.82 14.43 -15.78
CA ASN A 54 -5.33 13.07 -15.99
C ASN A 54 -4.18 12.75 -15.03
N MET A 55 -3.19 13.63 -14.92
CA MET A 55 -2.08 13.48 -13.97
C MET A 55 -2.57 13.37 -12.53
N LEU A 56 -3.55 14.19 -12.13
CA LEU A 56 -4.14 14.08 -10.79
C LEU A 56 -4.83 12.74 -10.56
N LYS A 57 -5.56 12.23 -11.55
CA LYS A 57 -6.20 10.91 -11.47
C LYS A 57 -5.15 9.81 -11.32
N ASP A 58 -4.05 9.90 -12.06
CA ASP A 58 -2.95 8.94 -11.99
C ASP A 58 -2.29 8.97 -10.61
N ILE A 59 -1.89 10.16 -10.13
CA ILE A 59 -1.31 10.36 -8.79
C ILE A 59 -2.23 9.83 -7.70
N VAL A 60 -3.49 10.28 -7.68
CA VAL A 60 -4.45 9.89 -6.64
C VAL A 60 -4.77 8.41 -6.73
N GLY A 61 -4.97 7.89 -7.94
CA GLY A 61 -5.24 6.48 -8.19
C GLY A 61 -4.11 5.58 -7.69
N ASN A 62 -2.89 5.87 -8.11
CA ASN A 62 -1.67 5.15 -7.73
C ASN A 62 -1.44 5.21 -6.22
N THR A 63 -1.50 6.41 -5.61
CA THR A 63 -1.33 6.57 -4.17
C THR A 63 -2.40 5.83 -3.36
N LEU A 64 -3.68 5.94 -3.72
CA LEU A 64 -4.76 5.25 -2.98
C LEU A 64 -4.71 3.73 -3.15
N TRP A 65 -4.40 3.26 -4.36
CA TRP A 65 -4.26 1.83 -4.65
C TRP A 65 -3.17 1.20 -3.81
N PHE A 66 -1.98 1.82 -3.81
CA PHE A 66 -0.86 1.32 -3.04
C PHE A 66 -1.02 1.58 -1.54
N MET A 67 -1.81 2.56 -1.11
CA MET A 67 -2.21 2.71 0.29
C MET A 67 -3.01 1.51 0.80
N MET A 68 -3.96 1.01 0.02
CA MET A 68 -4.67 -0.23 0.39
C MET A 68 -3.73 -1.43 0.41
N PHE A 69 -2.84 -1.54 -0.58
CA PHE A 69 -1.82 -2.59 -0.62
C PHE A 69 -0.90 -2.57 0.61
N GLY A 70 -0.34 -1.42 0.96
CA GLY A 70 0.56 -1.26 2.11
C GLY A 70 -0.12 -1.55 3.45
N TYR A 71 -1.40 -1.17 3.59
CA TYR A 71 -2.20 -1.51 4.76
C TYR A 71 -2.37 -3.03 4.92
N LEU A 72 -2.75 -3.73 3.85
CA LEU A 72 -2.92 -5.19 3.86
C LEU A 72 -1.59 -5.92 4.07
N LEU A 73 -0.51 -5.40 3.46
CA LEU A 73 0.83 -5.96 3.60
C LEU A 73 1.34 -5.80 5.03
N HIS A 74 1.09 -4.66 5.68
CA HIS A 74 1.41 -4.47 7.10
C HIS A 74 0.71 -5.51 7.97
N TYR A 75 -0.60 -5.71 7.76
CA TYR A 75 -1.38 -6.70 8.51
C TYR A 75 -0.82 -8.12 8.35
N GLN A 76 -0.33 -8.45 7.15
CA GLN A 76 0.22 -9.77 6.84
C GLN A 76 1.64 -10.00 7.40
N LEU A 77 2.48 -8.96 7.38
CA LEU A 77 3.88 -9.04 7.85
C LEU A 77 4.01 -8.92 9.37
N ASN A 78 3.13 -8.16 10.02
CA ASN A 78 3.36 -7.74 11.39
C ASN A 78 2.69 -8.64 12.43
N LYS A 79 3.25 -9.83 12.63
CA LYS A 79 2.86 -10.73 13.73
C LYS A 79 3.60 -10.44 15.04
N ASP A 80 4.88 -10.03 14.98
CA ASP A 80 5.74 -9.76 16.15
C ASP A 80 6.89 -8.74 15.87
N SER A 81 6.83 -7.97 14.77
CA SER A 81 7.99 -7.20 14.27
C SER A 81 7.99 -5.73 14.72
N ARG A 82 9.18 -5.14 14.82
CA ARG A 82 9.36 -3.70 15.12
C ARG A 82 8.74 -2.86 13.99
N THR A 83 7.92 -1.87 14.36
CA THR A 83 7.20 -0.96 13.45
C THR A 83 8.06 -0.40 12.32
N LEU A 84 9.24 0.12 12.64
CA LEU A 84 10.16 0.70 11.63
C LEU A 84 10.63 -0.34 10.61
N ARG A 85 10.93 -1.56 11.05
CA ARG A 85 11.35 -2.66 10.15
C ARG A 85 10.20 -3.07 9.24
N THR A 86 8.98 -3.13 9.76
CA THR A 86 7.79 -3.45 8.97
C THR A 86 7.54 -2.39 7.90
N ILE A 87 7.57 -1.10 8.26
CA ILE A 87 7.40 0.01 7.31
C ILE A 87 8.51 0.01 6.25
N ALA A 88 9.78 -0.18 6.65
CA ALA A 88 10.89 -0.28 5.71
C ALA A 88 10.74 -1.46 4.75
N THR A 89 10.23 -2.60 5.24
CA THR A 89 9.94 -3.78 4.40
C THR A 89 8.82 -3.50 3.40
N ILE A 90 7.76 -2.82 3.81
CA ILE A 90 6.65 -2.41 2.93
C ILE A 90 7.17 -1.47 1.82
N ILE A 91 7.98 -0.49 2.20
CA ILE A 91 8.61 0.46 1.26
C ILE A 91 9.50 -0.28 0.27
N ALA A 92 10.35 -1.20 0.74
CA ALA A 92 11.25 -1.97 -0.12
C ALA A 92 10.49 -2.88 -1.11
N ILE A 93 9.50 -3.64 -0.63
CA ILE A 93 8.67 -4.51 -1.47
C ILE A 93 7.90 -3.68 -2.50
N THR A 94 7.25 -2.60 -2.06
CA THR A 94 6.47 -1.74 -2.95
C THR A 94 7.34 -1.03 -3.97
N GLY A 95 8.50 -0.53 -3.56
CA GLY A 95 9.48 0.09 -4.46
C GLY A 95 9.94 -0.89 -5.52
N GLY A 96 10.24 -2.14 -5.16
CA GLY A 96 10.60 -3.19 -6.11
C GLY A 96 9.49 -3.51 -7.11
N ILE A 97 8.25 -3.67 -6.63
CA ILE A 97 7.07 -3.92 -7.48
C ILE A 97 6.84 -2.73 -8.42
N SER A 98 6.87 -1.51 -7.90
CA SER A 98 6.62 -0.31 -8.69
C SER A 98 7.69 -0.10 -9.75
N LEU A 99 8.97 -0.23 -9.39
CA LEU A 99 10.07 -0.11 -10.36
C LEU A 99 9.97 -1.18 -11.44
N SER A 100 9.60 -2.41 -11.08
CA SER A 100 9.41 -3.51 -12.05
C SER A 100 8.24 -3.23 -12.98
N THR A 101 7.16 -2.64 -12.47
CA THR A 101 5.99 -2.23 -13.26
C THR A 101 6.33 -1.11 -14.23
N GLU A 102 6.98 -0.04 -13.75
CA GLU A 102 7.42 1.07 -14.61
C GLU A 102 8.40 0.61 -15.67
N PHE A 103 9.34 -0.28 -15.30
CA PHE A 103 10.28 -0.87 -16.25
C PHE A 103 9.57 -1.68 -17.33
N PHE A 104 8.55 -2.48 -16.96
CA PHE A 104 7.71 -3.18 -17.94
C PHE A 104 7.03 -2.18 -18.90
N GLN A 105 6.53 -1.07 -18.38
CA GLN A 105 5.84 -0.04 -19.18
C GLN A 105 6.75 0.68 -20.18
N VAL A 106 8.08 0.64 -20.03
CA VAL A 106 9.02 1.15 -21.06
C VAL A 106 8.79 0.48 -22.42
N PHE A 107 8.29 -0.76 -22.42
CA PHE A 107 7.97 -1.53 -23.62
C PHE A 107 6.50 -1.42 -24.05
N CYS A 108 5.67 -0.64 -23.35
CA CYS A 108 4.25 -0.49 -23.67
C CYS A 108 3.98 0.86 -24.35
N HIS A 109 3.27 0.84 -25.48
CA HIS A 109 3.00 2.08 -26.23
C HIS A 109 1.86 2.94 -25.64
N ASN A 110 0.99 2.33 -24.84
CA ASN A 110 -0.19 2.96 -24.24
C ASN A 110 0.05 3.50 -22.82
N ARG A 111 1.24 3.29 -22.27
CA ARG A 111 1.64 3.72 -20.93
C ARG A 111 2.94 4.49 -21.02
N THR A 112 3.17 5.36 -20.06
CA THR A 112 4.38 6.17 -20.00
C THR A 112 5.02 5.94 -18.66
N ALA A 113 6.18 5.29 -18.65
CA ALA A 113 6.89 5.03 -17.41
C ALA A 113 7.27 6.35 -16.72
N SER A 114 7.04 6.46 -15.41
CA SER A 114 7.29 7.67 -14.64
C SER A 114 7.87 7.40 -13.25
N ILE A 115 8.87 8.20 -12.88
CA ILE A 115 9.36 8.26 -11.50
C ILE A 115 8.31 8.82 -10.54
N THR A 116 7.38 9.65 -11.03
CA THR A 116 6.26 10.16 -10.23
C THR A 116 5.40 9.00 -9.71
N ASP A 117 5.13 8.00 -10.54
CA ASP A 117 4.32 6.84 -10.17
C ASP A 117 5.02 5.99 -9.12
N VAL A 118 6.33 5.76 -9.26
CA VAL A 118 7.12 5.07 -8.23
C VAL A 118 7.03 5.77 -6.88
N ILE A 119 7.20 7.09 -6.86
CA ILE A 119 7.13 7.89 -5.63
C ILE A 119 5.73 7.80 -5.04
N CYS A 120 4.68 8.00 -5.85
CA CYS A 120 3.29 7.92 -5.42
C CYS A 120 2.90 6.56 -4.86
N ASN A 121 3.38 5.48 -5.48
CA ASN A 121 3.14 4.11 -5.03
C ASN A 121 3.82 3.83 -3.69
N VAL A 122 5.10 4.19 -3.56
CA VAL A 122 5.86 3.98 -2.32
C VAL A 122 5.29 4.82 -1.16
N LEU A 123 4.96 6.10 -1.41
CA LEU A 123 4.34 6.96 -0.41
C LEU A 123 2.96 6.44 0.00
N GLY A 124 2.15 6.02 -0.97
CA GLY A 124 0.86 5.40 -0.72
C GLY A 124 0.98 4.19 0.20
N ALA A 125 1.84 3.23 -0.14
CA ALA A 125 2.04 2.02 0.67
C ALA A 125 2.61 2.33 2.06
N GLY A 126 3.53 3.29 2.18
CA GLY A 126 4.03 3.76 3.46
C GLY A 126 2.92 4.34 4.35
N LEU A 127 2.06 5.19 3.79
CA LEU A 127 0.88 5.74 4.47
C LEU A 127 -0.08 4.62 4.91
N GLY A 128 -0.35 3.65 4.03
CA GLY A 128 -1.19 2.49 4.34
C GLY A 128 -0.66 1.67 5.51
N GLY A 129 0.65 1.37 5.51
CA GLY A 129 1.30 0.66 6.60
C GLY A 129 1.31 1.46 7.91
N TYR A 130 1.52 2.77 7.83
CA TYR A 130 1.43 3.65 9.00
C TYR A 130 0.02 3.68 9.61
N LEU A 131 -1.03 3.77 8.78
CA LEU A 131 -2.42 3.74 9.24
C LEU A 131 -2.76 2.41 9.93
N ALA A 132 -2.30 1.29 9.37
CA ALA A 132 -2.48 -0.04 9.97
C ALA A 132 -1.84 -0.11 11.36
N GLU A 133 -0.65 0.44 11.52
CA GLU A 133 0.03 0.48 12.81
C GLU A 133 -0.66 1.39 13.84
N LYS A 134 -1.15 2.56 13.41
CA LYS A 134 -1.89 3.47 14.29
C LYS A 134 -3.16 2.82 14.82
N GLN A 135 -3.92 2.13 13.96
CA GLN A 135 -5.12 1.40 14.37
C GLN A 135 -4.81 0.26 15.35
N ARG A 136 -3.72 -0.47 15.12
CA ARG A 136 -3.23 -1.49 16.05
C ARG A 136 -2.93 -0.90 17.43
N THR A 137 -2.12 0.17 17.47
CA THR A 137 -1.71 0.81 18.72
C THR A 137 -2.90 1.33 19.53
N ASN A 138 -3.88 1.97 18.86
CA ASN A 138 -5.11 2.41 19.51
C ASN A 138 -5.94 1.23 20.07
N SER A 139 -5.95 0.09 19.39
CA SER A 139 -6.65 -1.11 19.86
C SER A 139 -6.05 -1.67 21.15
N TYR A 140 -4.71 -1.70 21.26
CA TYR A 140 -4.03 -2.11 22.49
C TYR A 140 -4.26 -1.14 23.66
N GLY A 141 -4.32 0.16 23.39
CA GLY A 141 -4.59 1.19 24.41
C GLY A 141 -5.98 1.03 25.04
N THR A 142 -7.00 0.77 24.21
CA THR A 142 -8.39 0.61 24.65
C THR A 142 -8.60 -0.64 25.52
N THR A 143 -8.00 -1.77 25.12
CA THR A 143 -8.09 -3.02 25.92
C THR A 143 -7.44 -2.86 27.29
N THR A 144 -6.33 -2.11 27.39
CA THR A 144 -5.62 -1.94 28.66
C THR A 144 -6.40 -1.03 29.62
N SER A 145 -7.09 0.00 29.12
CA SER A 145 -7.95 0.85 29.96
C SER A 145 -9.18 0.12 30.50
N ASP A 146 -9.83 -0.73 29.68
CA ASP A 146 -11.01 -1.49 30.11
C ASP A 146 -10.66 -2.50 31.22
N MET A 147 -9.55 -3.23 31.08
CA MET A 147 -9.07 -4.15 32.12
C MET A 147 -8.67 -3.42 33.41
N GLY A 148 -8.17 -2.19 33.32
CA GLY A 148 -7.84 -1.36 34.48
C GLY A 148 -9.07 -0.88 35.26
N MET A 149 -10.18 -0.58 34.56
CA MET A 149 -11.45 -0.17 35.18
C MET A 149 -12.15 -1.36 35.87
N GLU A 150 -12.13 -2.54 35.25
CA GLU A 150 -12.75 -3.76 35.80
C GLU A 150 -12.01 -4.25 37.07
N GLY A 151 -10.68 -4.13 37.10
CA GLY A 151 -9.87 -4.45 38.28
C GLY A 151 -10.02 -3.49 39.47
N ASN A 152 -10.43 -2.24 39.21
CA ASN A 152 -10.63 -1.23 40.26
C ASN A 152 -12.05 -1.28 40.86
N GLY A 153 -13.07 -1.57 40.04
CA GLY A 153 -14.46 -1.74 40.51
C GLY A 153 -14.68 -2.99 41.39
N SER A 154 -13.81 -3.99 41.29
CA SER A 154 -13.85 -5.21 42.10
C SER A 154 -13.31 -5.02 43.53
N LYS A 155 -12.57 -3.92 43.80
CA LYS A 155 -12.00 -3.62 45.13
C LYS A 155 -12.86 -2.71 46.01
N THR A 156 -14.05 -2.36 45.55
CA THR A 156 -15.03 -1.55 46.30
C THR A 156 -16.30 -2.36 46.55
N ILE A 157 -16.20 -3.41 47.37
CA ILE A 157 -17.32 -3.98 48.15
C ILE A 157 -16.75 -4.45 49.49
#